data_AF-A0A7R9Q3R8-F1
#
_entry.id   AF-A0A7R9Q3R8-F1
#
_cell.length_a   1.000
_cell.length_b   1.000
_cell.length_c   1.000
_cell.angle_alpha   90.00
_cell.angle_beta   90.00
_cell.angle_gamma   90.00
#
_symmetry.space_group_name_H-M   'P 1'
#
loop_
_entity.id
_entity.type
_entity.pdbx_description
1 polymer ?
#
loop_
_entity_poly.entity_id
_entity_poly.type
_entity_poly.pdbx_seq_one_letter_code
_entity_poly.pdbx_strand_id
1 'polypeptide(L)'
;MRYITKCRPNLPQIVVIGGQSSGKSSVLESIVGRDFLPRGSGIVTRRPLVLQLISDKNNTKPFGEFLHSPGKRFYNFHEIRDEITAETKREVKESTGVSSKPINLKIYSPDVLDLTLVDLPGMTRVAVGDQPNDIEKLIENMILNYIKKDNCLILAVTAANQDLATSDALKLAKRVDPKGDRTIAVLTQLDIMNPGTNARDILNGKHKLQFKRDFIGVVNRSQKDIDEKKDIKKALADES
;
A
#
# COMPACT_ATOMS: atom_id res chain seq x y z
N MET A 1 23.98 34.63 -11.86
CA MET A 1 23.30 34.73 -10.55
C MET A 1 21.81 34.50 -10.75
N ARG A 2 21.31 33.30 -10.42
CA ARG A 2 19.96 32.96 -9.91
C ARG A 2 19.75 31.45 -10.06
N TYR A 3 20.17 30.73 -9.03
CA TYR A 3 19.70 29.39 -8.72
C TYR A 3 18.20 29.50 -8.43
N ILE A 4 17.36 29.05 -9.36
CA ILE A 4 15.99 28.67 -9.01
C ILE A 4 16.12 27.22 -8.54
N THR A 5 16.36 27.05 -7.24
CA THR A 5 16.05 25.80 -6.54
C THR A 5 14.57 25.59 -6.78
N LYS A 6 14.23 24.73 -7.75
CA LYS A 6 12.86 24.31 -8.01
C LYS A 6 12.43 23.52 -6.78
N CYS A 7 11.91 24.21 -5.76
CA CYS A 7 11.17 23.60 -4.68
C CYS A 7 10.05 22.81 -5.37
N ARG A 8 10.27 21.51 -5.58
CA ARG A 8 9.18 20.63 -5.98
C ARG A 8 8.14 20.81 -4.86
N PRO A 9 6.92 21.31 -5.15
CA PRO A 9 5.89 21.37 -4.12
C PRO A 9 5.84 20.00 -3.45
N ASN A 10 5.80 19.96 -2.10
CA ASN A 10 5.75 18.72 -1.34
C ASN A 10 4.59 17.88 -1.88
N LEU A 11 4.87 16.98 -2.82
CA LEU A 11 3.87 16.12 -3.44
C LEU A 11 3.16 15.39 -2.29
N PRO A 12 1.82 15.41 -2.27
CA PRO A 12 1.08 14.78 -1.20
C PRO A 12 1.50 13.30 -1.13
N GLN A 13 1.92 12.86 0.04
CA GLN A 13 2.25 11.45 0.26
C GLN A 13 0.95 10.65 0.22
N ILE A 14 0.91 9.57 -0.54
CA ILE A 14 -0.23 8.66 -0.53
C ILE A 14 0.06 7.57 0.50
N VAL A 15 -0.71 7.55 1.58
CA VAL A 15 -0.58 6.58 2.66
C VAL A 15 -1.61 5.49 2.47
N VAL A 16 -1.15 4.26 2.27
CA VAL A 16 -2.01 3.10 2.06
C VAL A 16 -2.33 2.45 3.39
N ILE A 17 -3.62 2.38 3.73
CA ILE A 17 -4.11 1.77 4.97
C ILE A 17 -5.17 0.71 4.65
N GLY A 18 -5.26 -0.32 5.48
CA GLY A 18 -6.05 -1.51 5.17
C GLY A 18 -5.81 -2.63 6.17
N GLY A 19 -6.83 -3.45 6.40
CA GLY A 19 -6.70 -4.67 7.20
C GLY A 19 -5.64 -5.62 6.62
N GLN A 20 -5.19 -6.59 7.41
CA GLN A 20 -4.39 -7.69 6.88
C GLN A 20 -5.14 -8.36 5.72
N SER A 21 -4.42 -8.69 4.65
CA SER A 21 -4.98 -9.34 3.45
C SER A 21 -6.03 -8.53 2.67
N SER A 22 -6.19 -7.22 2.94
CA SER A 22 -7.11 -6.37 2.16
C SER A 22 -6.62 -6.03 0.74
N GLY A 23 -5.44 -6.51 0.33
CA GLY A 23 -4.88 -6.27 -1.00
C GLY A 23 -4.04 -4.99 -1.15
N LYS A 24 -3.60 -4.36 -0.05
CA LYS A 24 -2.71 -3.17 -0.08
C LYS A 24 -1.49 -3.33 -0.99
N SER A 25 -0.72 -4.40 -0.76
CA SER A 25 0.49 -4.68 -1.53
C SER A 25 0.19 -4.91 -3.01
N SER A 26 -0.92 -5.61 -3.32
CA SER A 26 -1.37 -5.80 -4.70
C SER A 26 -1.72 -4.47 -5.38
N VAL A 27 -2.43 -3.56 -4.69
CA VAL A 27 -2.73 -2.22 -5.22
C VAL A 27 -1.45 -1.43 -5.49
N LEU A 28 -0.46 -1.49 -4.59
CA LEU A 28 0.83 -0.83 -4.78
C LEU A 28 1.62 -1.42 -5.97
N GLU A 29 1.65 -2.73 -6.11
CA GLU A 29 2.32 -3.41 -7.21
C GLU A 29 1.64 -3.15 -8.56
N SER A 30 0.31 -3.03 -8.58
CA SER A 30 -0.44 -2.60 -9.77
C SER A 30 -0.07 -1.17 -10.19
N ILE A 31 0.14 -0.26 -9.25
CA ILE A 31 0.61 1.12 -9.53
C ILE A 31 2.04 1.11 -10.12
N VAL A 32 2.91 0.23 -9.64
CA VAL A 32 4.30 0.12 -10.11
C VAL A 32 4.42 -0.71 -11.40
N GLY A 33 3.47 -1.61 -11.64
CA GLY A 33 3.48 -2.57 -12.74
C GLY A 33 4.46 -3.73 -12.56
N ARG A 34 4.94 -3.98 -11.32
CA ARG A 34 5.91 -5.05 -11.02
C ARG A 34 5.67 -5.68 -9.64
N ASP A 35 6.03 -6.96 -9.50
CA ASP A 35 6.08 -7.67 -8.22
C ASP A 35 7.40 -7.39 -7.50
N PHE A 36 7.34 -6.76 -6.33
CA PHE A 36 8.53 -6.44 -5.51
C PHE A 36 8.24 -6.38 -4.01
N LEU A 37 6.98 -6.45 -3.60
CA LEU A 37 6.65 -6.50 -2.19
C LEU A 37 6.74 -7.95 -1.69
N PRO A 38 7.18 -8.16 -0.45
CA PRO A 38 7.12 -9.49 0.15
C PRO A 38 5.68 -10.01 0.14
N ARG A 39 5.54 -11.34 0.06
CA ARG A 39 4.26 -12.05 0.14
C ARG A 39 4.38 -13.18 1.15
N GLY A 40 3.31 -13.49 1.88
CA GLY A 40 3.29 -14.57 2.86
C GLY A 40 2.03 -14.57 3.72
N SER A 41 1.89 -15.59 4.56
CA SER A 41 0.87 -15.65 5.60
C SER A 41 1.29 -14.83 6.83
N GLY A 42 0.32 -14.27 7.57
CA GLY A 42 0.58 -13.39 8.71
C GLY A 42 0.87 -11.94 8.33
N ILE A 43 1.49 -11.17 9.24
CA ILE A 43 1.90 -9.79 8.97
C ILE A 43 3.12 -9.81 8.05
N VAL A 44 2.88 -9.50 6.77
CA VAL A 44 3.90 -9.42 5.72
C VAL A 44 4.69 -8.11 5.85
N THR A 45 4.00 -6.97 5.86
CA THR A 45 4.61 -5.65 6.07
C THR A 45 4.77 -5.39 7.56
N ARG A 46 5.99 -5.53 8.10
CA ARG A 46 6.30 -5.30 9.54
C ARG A 46 6.97 -3.96 9.82
N ARG A 47 7.33 -3.22 8.78
CA ARG A 47 7.92 -1.88 8.82
C ARG A 47 7.21 -1.01 7.77
N PRO A 48 7.04 0.29 8.00
CA PRO A 48 6.62 1.20 6.94
C PRO A 48 7.56 1.11 5.74
N LEU A 49 7.02 1.03 4.53
CA LEU A 49 7.80 1.16 3.31
C LEU A 49 7.46 2.49 2.65
N VAL A 50 8.42 3.41 2.65
CA VAL A 50 8.34 4.67 1.91
C VAL A 50 8.89 4.43 0.52
N LEU A 51 7.99 4.33 -0.44
CA LEU A 51 8.26 4.07 -1.83
C LEU A 51 8.17 5.36 -2.64
N GLN A 52 9.28 5.77 -3.24
CA GLN A 52 9.34 6.91 -4.14
C GLN A 52 9.45 6.41 -5.58
N LEU A 53 8.43 6.70 -6.38
CA LEU A 53 8.44 6.45 -7.81
C LEU A 53 8.99 7.69 -8.51
N ILE A 54 10.00 7.50 -9.34
CA ILE A 54 10.68 8.55 -10.09
C ILE A 54 10.56 8.21 -11.57
N SER A 55 9.87 9.07 -12.30
CA SER A 55 9.72 8.97 -13.75
C SER A 55 11.05 9.30 -14.42
N ASP A 56 11.70 8.29 -14.99
CA ASP A 56 12.94 8.47 -15.74
C ASP A 56 12.72 8.06 -17.19
N LYS A 57 12.31 9.03 -18.01
CA LYS A 57 12.01 8.83 -19.44
C LYS A 57 13.26 8.54 -20.28
N ASN A 58 14.45 8.82 -19.75
CA ASN A 58 15.71 8.64 -20.47
C ASN A 58 16.31 7.24 -20.23
N ASN A 59 15.83 6.50 -19.23
CA ASN A 59 16.33 5.19 -18.89
C ASN A 59 15.39 4.09 -19.38
N THR A 60 15.93 3.16 -20.17
CA THR A 60 15.17 2.04 -20.74
C THR A 60 15.00 0.89 -19.76
N LYS A 61 15.78 0.83 -18.66
CA LYS A 61 15.74 -0.27 -17.69
C LYS A 61 15.36 0.25 -16.30
N PRO A 62 14.16 -0.11 -15.80
CA PRO A 62 13.76 0.20 -14.44
C PRO A 62 14.71 -0.38 -13.40
N PHE A 63 14.95 0.34 -12.31
CA PHE A 63 15.77 -0.12 -11.21
C PHE A 63 15.32 0.48 -9.87
N GLY A 64 15.63 -0.23 -8.79
CA GLY A 64 15.45 0.24 -7.41
C GLY A 64 16.76 0.68 -6.76
N GLU A 65 16.67 1.60 -5.80
CA GLU A 65 17.76 1.99 -4.92
C GLU A 65 17.23 2.18 -3.49
N PHE A 66 17.87 1.55 -2.52
CA PHE A 66 17.52 1.69 -1.11
C PHE A 66 18.36 2.77 -0.44
N LEU A 67 17.75 3.54 0.47
CA LEU A 67 18.47 4.57 1.22
C LEU A 67 19.57 3.98 2.12
N HIS A 68 19.38 2.77 2.65
CA HIS A 68 20.38 2.10 3.49
C HIS A 68 21.52 1.46 2.69
N SER A 69 21.43 1.44 1.36
CA SER A 69 22.47 0.90 0.44
C SER A 69 22.76 1.89 -0.70
N PRO A 70 23.30 3.08 -0.38
CA PRO A 70 23.47 4.16 -1.37
C PRO A 70 24.37 3.72 -2.53
N GLY A 71 23.97 4.05 -3.76
CA GLY A 71 24.72 3.71 -4.97
C GLY A 71 24.53 2.28 -5.49
N LYS A 72 23.91 1.37 -4.72
CA LYS A 72 23.57 0.02 -5.18
C LYS A 72 22.24 0.05 -5.95
N ARG A 73 22.30 -0.25 -7.26
CA ARG A 73 21.12 -0.34 -8.14
C ARG A 73 20.65 -1.79 -8.27
N PHE A 74 19.36 -2.01 -8.04
CA PHE A 74 18.71 -3.31 -8.15
C PHE A 74 17.87 -3.33 -9.43
N TYR A 75 18.33 -4.05 -10.45
CA TYR A 75 17.59 -4.20 -11.72
C TYR A 75 16.59 -5.36 -11.67
N ASN A 76 16.81 -6.32 -10.78
CA ASN A 76 15.92 -7.45 -10.54
C ASN A 76 14.98 -7.12 -9.36
N PHE A 77 13.67 -7.04 -9.63
CA PHE A 77 12.68 -6.68 -8.60
C PHE A 77 12.46 -7.79 -7.56
N HIS A 78 12.89 -9.02 -7.86
CA HIS A 78 12.97 -10.07 -6.84
C HIS A 78 14.06 -9.77 -5.80
N GLU A 79 15.20 -9.20 -6.21
CA GLU A 79 16.25 -8.79 -5.25
C GLU A 79 15.80 -7.63 -4.38
N ILE A 80 14.95 -6.73 -4.90
CA ILE A 80 14.31 -5.67 -4.10
C ILE A 80 13.44 -6.30 -3.02
N ARG A 81 12.60 -7.28 -3.38
CA ARG A 81 11.76 -8.01 -2.42
C ARG A 81 12.57 -8.71 -1.34
N ASP A 82 13.64 -9.37 -1.75
CA ASP A 82 14.51 -10.12 -0.84
C ASP A 82 15.27 -9.16 0.09
N GLU A 83 15.71 -8.00 -0.41
CA GLU A 83 16.33 -6.94 0.41
C GLU A 83 15.34 -6.33 1.40
N ILE A 84 14.07 -6.07 1.03
CA ILE A 84 13.03 -5.61 1.98
C ILE A 84 12.88 -6.62 3.12
N THR A 85 12.87 -7.91 2.80
CA THR A 85 12.75 -8.99 3.78
C THR A 85 13.98 -9.05 4.69
N ALA A 86 15.18 -9.00 4.10
CA ALA A 86 16.44 -9.03 4.85
C ALA A 86 16.56 -7.81 5.77
N GLU A 87 16.27 -6.62 5.27
CA GLU A 87 16.33 -5.36 6.01
C GLU A 87 15.27 -5.30 7.12
N THR A 88 14.09 -5.89 6.90
CA THR A 88 13.09 -6.07 7.96
C THR A 88 13.61 -6.96 9.08
N LYS A 89 14.26 -8.08 8.76
CA LYS A 89 14.84 -9.00 9.75
C LYS A 89 16.01 -8.40 10.54
N ARG A 90 16.80 -7.51 9.92
CA ARG A 90 17.90 -6.81 10.60
C ARG A 90 17.40 -5.88 11.71
N GLU A 91 16.27 -5.22 11.48
CA GLU A 91 15.72 -4.19 12.40
C GLU A 91 14.74 -4.77 13.42
N VAL A 92 13.85 -5.67 13.01
CA VAL A 92 12.81 -6.23 13.87
C VAL A 92 13.36 -7.45 14.59
N LYS A 93 13.64 -7.31 15.89
CA LYS A 93 13.92 -8.45 16.77
C LYS A 93 12.66 -9.31 16.91
N GLU A 94 12.81 -10.63 17.04
CA GLU A 94 11.71 -11.59 17.08
C GLU A 94 10.61 -11.22 18.09
N SER A 95 10.96 -10.59 19.22
CA SER A 95 10.03 -10.22 20.30
C SER A 95 9.17 -8.96 20.09
N THR A 96 9.46 -8.12 19.09
CA THR A 96 8.77 -6.82 18.92
C THR A 96 7.67 -6.81 17.86
N GLY A 97 7.68 -7.79 16.95
CA GLY A 97 6.66 -7.95 15.90
C GLY A 97 6.71 -6.92 14.76
N VAL A 98 6.92 -5.62 15.05
CA VAL A 98 6.96 -4.50 14.08
C VAL A 98 7.95 -3.40 14.49
N SER A 99 8.39 -2.57 13.55
CA SER A 99 9.19 -1.36 13.83
C SER A 99 8.65 -0.14 13.08
N SER A 100 8.65 1.02 13.74
CA SER A 100 8.25 2.30 13.16
C SER A 100 9.31 2.92 12.24
N LYS A 101 10.54 2.37 12.21
CA LYS A 101 11.60 2.85 11.31
C LYS A 101 11.31 2.44 9.86
N PRO A 102 11.11 3.40 8.95
CA PRO A 102 10.75 3.08 7.58
C PRO A 102 11.92 2.45 6.79
N ILE A 103 11.58 1.63 5.80
CA ILE A 103 12.47 1.29 4.69
C ILE A 103 12.19 2.31 3.59
N ASN A 104 13.24 2.98 3.08
CA ASN A 104 13.10 3.97 2.02
C ASN A 104 13.63 3.37 0.72
N LEU A 105 12.74 3.22 -0.27
CA LEU A 105 13.02 2.64 -1.57
C LEU A 105 12.65 3.65 -2.66
N LYS A 106 13.59 3.93 -3.56
CA LYS A 106 13.34 4.66 -4.81
C LYS A 106 13.25 3.68 -5.96
N ILE A 107 12.22 3.80 -6.80
CA ILE A 107 12.10 3.05 -8.05
C ILE A 107 12.12 4.05 -9.19
N TYR A 108 13.08 3.88 -10.10
CA TYR A 108 13.20 4.66 -11.32
C TYR A 108 12.62 3.85 -12.46
N SER A 109 11.67 4.41 -13.21
CA SER A 109 11.03 3.73 -14.35
C SER A 109 10.47 4.75 -15.34
N PRO A 110 10.50 4.46 -16.66
CA PRO A 110 9.81 5.31 -17.64
C PRO A 110 8.28 5.17 -17.55
N ASP A 111 7.77 4.09 -16.95
CA ASP A 111 6.35 3.73 -16.94
C ASP A 111 5.60 4.22 -15.68
N VAL A 112 6.27 4.96 -14.79
CA VAL A 112 5.67 5.46 -13.55
C VAL A 112 5.55 6.98 -13.55
N LEU A 113 4.67 7.49 -12.69
CA LEU A 113 4.57 8.91 -12.35
C LEU A 113 5.47 9.24 -11.15
N ASP A 114 5.87 10.51 -11.03
CA ASP A 114 6.55 11.02 -9.83
C ASP A 114 5.58 11.00 -8.64
N LEU A 115 5.68 9.98 -7.78
CA LEU A 115 4.77 9.73 -6.66
C LEU A 115 5.53 9.25 -5.42
N THR A 116 5.00 9.55 -4.24
CA THR A 116 5.46 8.94 -2.98
C THR A 116 4.32 8.17 -2.34
N LEU A 117 4.51 6.86 -2.21
CA LEU A 117 3.59 5.92 -1.61
C LEU A 117 4.17 5.47 -0.27
N VAL A 118 3.33 5.31 0.75
CA VAL A 118 3.72 4.74 2.04
C VAL A 118 2.86 3.49 2.26
N ASP A 119 3.48 2.31 2.23
CA ASP A 119 2.86 1.08 2.70
C ASP A 119 3.05 0.96 4.21
N LEU A 120 1.99 0.59 4.91
CA LEU A 120 1.99 0.42 6.35
C LEU A 120 1.57 -1.00 6.73
N PRO A 121 2.04 -1.51 7.88
CA PRO A 121 1.56 -2.78 8.41
C PRO A 121 0.03 -2.87 8.39
N GLY A 122 -0.48 -4.02 7.94
CA GLY A 122 -1.92 -4.27 7.95
C GLY A 122 -2.44 -4.39 9.37
N MET A 123 -3.62 -3.80 9.61
CA MET A 123 -4.28 -3.94 10.91
C MET A 123 -4.64 -5.42 11.14
N THR A 124 -4.25 -5.95 12.30
CA THR A 124 -4.67 -7.25 12.82
C THR A 124 -5.31 -7.08 14.18
N ARG A 125 -6.37 -7.84 14.45
CA ARG A 125 -7.06 -7.87 15.75
C ARG A 125 -6.52 -8.96 16.68
N VAL A 126 -5.71 -9.88 16.15
CA VAL A 126 -5.20 -11.04 16.88
C VAL A 126 -3.69 -11.07 16.71
N ALA A 127 -2.98 -11.07 17.84
CA ALA A 127 -1.56 -11.35 17.86
C ALA A 127 -1.32 -12.81 17.45
N VAL A 128 -0.41 -13.03 16.51
CA VAL A 128 -0.04 -14.37 16.04
C VAL A 128 1.44 -14.63 16.28
N GLY A 129 1.77 -15.85 16.71
CA GLY A 129 3.15 -16.23 17.07
C GLY A 129 3.67 -15.38 18.23
N ASP A 130 4.89 -14.86 18.09
CA ASP A 130 5.59 -14.11 19.14
C ASP A 130 5.24 -12.60 19.17
N GLN A 131 4.11 -12.21 18.57
CA GLN A 131 3.68 -10.81 18.55
C GLN A 131 3.23 -10.36 19.94
N PRO A 132 3.52 -9.11 20.31
CA PRO A 132 3.09 -8.59 21.60
C PRO A 132 1.56 -8.38 21.62
N ASN A 133 0.95 -8.50 22.81
CA ASN A 133 -0.50 -8.37 22.98
C ASN A 133 -1.05 -6.98 22.58
N ASP A 134 -0.20 -5.96 22.53
CA ASP A 134 -0.54 -4.59 22.15
C ASP A 134 -0.21 -4.26 20.67
N ILE A 135 0.11 -5.26 19.85
CA ILE A 135 0.48 -5.09 18.44
C ILE A 135 -0.55 -4.27 17.64
N GLU A 136 -1.83 -4.48 17.91
CA GLU A 136 -2.93 -3.72 17.28
C GLU A 136 -2.77 -2.22 17.52
N LYS A 137 -2.54 -1.81 18.78
CA LYS A 137 -2.35 -0.41 19.16
C LYS A 137 -1.06 0.16 18.58
N LEU A 138 0.01 -0.63 18.51
CA LEU A 138 1.27 -0.21 17.91
C LEU A 138 1.10 0.11 16.42
N ILE A 139 0.40 -0.77 15.67
CA ILE A 139 0.09 -0.57 14.25
C ILE A 139 -0.86 0.62 14.07
N GLU A 140 -1.91 0.74 14.88
CA GLU A 140 -2.85 1.86 14.83
C GLU A 140 -2.13 3.20 15.06
N ASN A 141 -1.29 3.29 16.09
CA ASN A 141 -0.52 4.49 16.38
C ASN A 141 0.47 4.82 15.25
N MET A 142 1.10 3.81 14.68
CA MET A 142 1.98 3.97 13.51
C MET A 142 1.20 4.56 12.34
N ILE A 143 0.03 4.02 12.02
CA ILE A 143 -0.84 4.53 10.95
C ILE A 143 -1.24 5.98 11.22
N LEU A 144 -1.73 6.27 12.42
CA LEU A 144 -2.16 7.62 12.81
C LEU A 144 -1.04 8.65 12.66
N ASN A 145 0.21 8.30 12.93
CA ASN A 145 1.36 9.20 12.75
C ASN A 145 1.60 9.61 11.28
N TYR A 146 1.19 8.78 10.31
CA TYR A 146 1.22 9.13 8.90
C TYR A 146 -0.03 9.88 8.47
N ILE A 147 -1.23 9.38 8.81
CA ILE A 147 -2.49 9.90 8.26
C ILE A 147 -3.00 11.18 8.95
N LYS A 148 -2.49 11.54 10.13
CA LYS A 148 -2.83 12.81 10.81
C LYS A 148 -2.25 14.05 10.12
N LYS A 149 -1.27 13.88 9.21
CA LYS A 149 -0.67 14.99 8.49
C LYS A 149 -1.64 15.50 7.42
N ASP A 150 -1.85 16.82 7.34
CA ASP A 150 -2.77 17.40 6.36
C ASP A 150 -2.28 17.21 4.90
N ASN A 151 -0.97 17.20 4.69
CA ASN A 151 -0.36 16.95 3.38
C ASN A 151 -0.16 15.45 3.08
N CYS A 152 -1.20 14.65 3.32
CA CYS A 152 -1.25 13.26 2.86
C CYS A 152 -2.62 12.88 2.31
N LEU A 153 -2.61 12.12 1.22
CA LEU A 153 -3.77 11.45 0.67
C LEU A 153 -3.88 10.06 1.32
N ILE A 154 -5.05 9.71 1.83
CA ILE A 154 -5.31 8.42 2.47
C ILE A 154 -5.92 7.48 1.42
N LEU A 155 -5.25 6.38 1.12
CA LEU A 155 -5.79 5.31 0.29
C LEU A 155 -6.32 4.20 1.22
N ALA A 156 -7.62 4.20 1.47
CA ALA A 156 -8.28 3.27 2.39
C ALA A 156 -8.75 2.01 1.65
N VAL A 157 -7.93 0.96 1.72
CA VAL A 157 -8.14 -0.30 0.99
C VAL A 157 -8.93 -1.30 1.83
N THR A 158 -10.12 -1.68 1.35
CA THR A 158 -11.02 -2.64 1.99
C THR A 158 -11.40 -3.75 1.02
N ALA A 159 -11.44 -5.01 1.48
CA ALA A 159 -11.92 -6.12 0.68
C ALA A 159 -13.45 -6.11 0.60
N ALA A 160 -14.01 -6.31 -0.60
CA ALA A 160 -15.45 -6.23 -0.86
C ALA A 160 -16.24 -7.44 -0.34
N ASN A 161 -15.57 -8.54 -0.03
CA ASN A 161 -16.15 -9.71 0.62
C ASN A 161 -16.37 -9.54 2.13
N GLN A 162 -15.94 -8.40 2.71
CA GLN A 162 -16.14 -8.05 4.12
C GLN A 162 -17.17 -6.92 4.27
N ASP A 163 -17.79 -6.84 5.44
CA ASP A 163 -18.69 -5.72 5.76
C ASP A 163 -17.89 -4.41 5.90
N LEU A 164 -18.19 -3.45 5.02
CA LEU A 164 -17.58 -2.12 4.99
C LEU A 164 -17.77 -1.35 6.29
N ALA A 165 -18.89 -1.55 7.00
CA ALA A 165 -19.12 -0.91 8.29
C ALA A 165 -18.10 -1.34 9.35
N THR A 166 -17.48 -2.51 9.16
CA THR A 166 -16.46 -3.05 10.05
C THR A 166 -15.04 -2.69 9.63
N SER A 167 -14.84 -2.04 8.47
CA SER A 167 -13.52 -1.69 7.95
C SER A 167 -12.76 -0.73 8.85
N ASP A 168 -11.67 -1.24 9.43
CA ASP A 168 -10.80 -0.44 10.29
C ASP A 168 -10.09 0.68 9.49
N ALA A 169 -9.86 0.48 8.19
CA ALA A 169 -9.28 1.50 7.31
C ALA A 169 -10.20 2.71 7.16
N LEU A 170 -11.48 2.48 6.88
CA LEU A 170 -12.47 3.56 6.72
C LEU A 170 -12.73 4.26 8.06
N LYS A 171 -12.77 3.51 9.16
CA LYS A 171 -12.91 4.07 10.52
C LYS A 171 -11.75 5.00 10.86
N LEU A 172 -10.50 4.57 10.66
CA LEU A 172 -9.32 5.40 10.93
C LEU A 172 -9.27 6.62 10.02
N ALA A 173 -9.58 6.47 8.73
CA ALA A 173 -9.66 7.61 7.81
C ALA A 173 -10.69 8.64 8.28
N LYS A 174 -11.91 8.21 8.66
CA LYS A 174 -12.96 9.12 9.17
C LYS A 174 -12.60 9.82 10.47
N ARG A 175 -11.72 9.25 11.31
CA ARG A 175 -11.24 9.92 12.53
C ARG A 175 -10.36 11.13 12.23
N VAL A 176 -9.56 11.09 11.16
CA VAL A 176 -8.60 12.16 10.81
C VAL A 176 -9.03 13.00 9.60
N ASP A 177 -10.01 12.53 8.85
CA ASP A 177 -10.64 13.17 7.70
C ASP A 177 -12.16 12.90 7.69
N PRO A 178 -12.93 13.51 8.62
CA PRO A 178 -14.37 13.26 8.75
C PRO A 178 -15.16 13.60 7.48
N LYS A 179 -14.74 14.66 6.78
CA LYS A 179 -15.35 15.11 5.51
C LYS A 179 -14.96 14.22 4.32
N GLY A 180 -13.87 13.45 4.42
CA GLY A 180 -13.38 12.62 3.33
C GLY A 180 -12.74 13.43 2.21
N ASP A 181 -12.18 14.61 2.50
CA ASP A 181 -11.61 15.53 1.51
C ASP A 181 -10.33 14.96 0.89
N ARG A 182 -9.58 14.18 1.66
CA ARG A 182 -8.27 13.61 1.31
C ARG A 182 -8.23 12.09 1.47
N THR A 183 -9.39 11.44 1.46
CA THR A 183 -9.52 9.98 1.51
C THR A 183 -10.07 9.44 0.20
N ILE A 184 -9.39 8.45 -0.36
CA ILE A 184 -9.86 7.64 -1.48
C ILE A 184 -10.16 6.25 -0.93
N ALA A 185 -11.41 5.82 -1.01
CA ALA A 185 -11.82 4.49 -0.62
C ALA A 185 -11.67 3.53 -1.80
N VAL A 186 -10.94 2.43 -1.58
CA VAL A 186 -10.68 1.39 -2.59
C VAL A 186 -11.30 0.08 -2.14
N LEU A 187 -12.11 -0.52 -3.01
CA LEU A 187 -12.65 -1.87 -2.85
C LEU A 187 -11.82 -2.86 -3.66
N THR A 188 -11.26 -3.86 -2.99
CA THR A 188 -10.57 -4.99 -3.63
C THR A 188 -11.41 -6.26 -3.58
N GLN A 189 -10.98 -7.34 -4.24
CA GLN A 189 -11.59 -8.67 -4.10
C GLN A 189 -13.07 -8.72 -4.51
N LEU A 190 -13.46 -7.93 -5.52
CA LEU A 190 -14.83 -7.91 -6.05
C LEU A 190 -15.22 -9.24 -6.73
N ASP A 191 -14.23 -9.97 -7.22
CA ASP A 191 -14.33 -11.27 -7.89
C ASP A 191 -14.71 -12.42 -6.94
N ILE A 192 -14.40 -12.29 -5.65
CA ILE A 192 -14.68 -13.30 -4.62
C ILE A 192 -15.75 -12.85 -3.62
N MET A 193 -16.63 -11.94 -4.02
CA MET A 193 -17.81 -11.58 -3.23
C MET A 193 -18.75 -12.78 -3.07
N ASN A 194 -19.48 -12.82 -1.96
CA ASN A 194 -20.43 -13.90 -1.69
C ASN A 194 -21.50 -13.94 -2.81
N PRO A 195 -21.80 -15.13 -3.36
CA PRO A 195 -22.87 -15.27 -4.35
C PRO A 195 -24.18 -14.64 -3.87
N GLY A 196 -24.81 -13.83 -4.72
CA GLY A 196 -26.02 -13.08 -4.38
C GLY A 196 -25.79 -11.70 -3.73
N THR A 197 -24.54 -11.32 -3.44
CA THR A 197 -24.18 -9.96 -3.00
C THR A 197 -23.57 -9.15 -4.15
N ASN A 198 -23.59 -7.82 -4.06
CA ASN A 198 -22.91 -6.94 -5.03
C ASN A 198 -22.46 -5.64 -4.37
N ALA A 199 -21.45 -4.99 -4.97
CA ALA A 199 -20.94 -3.70 -4.50
C ALA A 199 -21.55 -2.50 -5.25
N ARG A 200 -22.65 -2.69 -6.00
CA ARG A 200 -23.18 -1.67 -6.92
C ARG A 200 -23.57 -0.38 -6.20
N ASP A 201 -24.26 -0.49 -5.08
CA ASP A 201 -24.70 0.69 -4.32
C ASP A 201 -23.51 1.44 -3.70
N ILE A 202 -22.43 0.73 -3.36
CA ILE A 202 -21.22 1.34 -2.81
C ILE A 202 -20.46 2.10 -3.91
N LEU A 203 -20.28 1.46 -5.07
CA LEU A 203 -19.58 2.06 -6.21
C LEU A 203 -20.36 3.22 -6.85
N ASN A 204 -21.69 3.23 -6.73
CA ASN A 204 -22.54 4.33 -7.23
C ASN A 204 -22.81 5.42 -6.16
N GLY A 205 -22.07 5.42 -5.04
CA GLY A 205 -22.20 6.46 -4.01
C GLY A 205 -23.52 6.44 -3.21
N LYS A 206 -24.30 5.36 -3.31
CA LYS A 206 -25.61 5.19 -2.63
C LYS A 206 -25.49 4.58 -1.23
N HIS A 207 -24.29 4.21 -0.81
CA HIS A 207 -24.05 3.63 0.50
C HIS A 207 -24.02 4.68 1.62
N LYS A 208 -24.37 4.30 2.84
CA LYS A 208 -24.44 5.21 4.01
C LYS A 208 -23.07 5.83 4.38
N LEU A 209 -21.97 5.15 4.04
CA LEU A 209 -20.62 5.69 4.19
C LEU A 209 -20.30 6.63 3.01
N GLN A 210 -20.45 7.93 3.24
CA GLN A 210 -20.13 8.96 2.24
C GLN A 210 -18.71 9.50 2.43
N PHE A 211 -17.90 9.43 1.39
CA PHE A 211 -16.67 10.21 1.21
C PHE A 211 -16.90 11.23 0.10
N LYS A 212 -16.06 12.27 0.01
CA LYS A 212 -16.21 13.29 -1.04
C LYS A 212 -15.98 12.74 -2.45
N ARG A 213 -15.22 11.65 -2.54
CA ARG A 213 -14.96 10.89 -3.76
C ARG A 213 -15.65 9.54 -3.65
N ASP A 214 -16.18 9.06 -4.78
CA ASP A 214 -16.76 7.73 -4.87
C ASP A 214 -15.73 6.63 -4.62
N PHE A 215 -16.22 5.44 -4.28
CA PHE A 215 -15.38 4.27 -4.11
C PHE A 215 -14.84 3.81 -5.47
N ILE A 216 -13.57 3.41 -5.49
CA ILE A 216 -12.94 2.81 -6.67
C ILE A 216 -12.85 1.31 -6.44
N GLY A 217 -13.46 0.52 -7.35
CA GLY A 217 -13.30 -0.93 -7.38
C GLY A 217 -12.03 -1.34 -8.12
N VAL A 218 -11.31 -2.33 -7.59
CA VAL A 218 -10.10 -2.89 -8.19
C VAL A 218 -10.12 -4.42 -8.07
N VAL A 219 -9.89 -5.12 -9.18
CA VAL A 219 -9.68 -6.57 -9.21
C VAL A 219 -8.19 -6.82 -9.44
N ASN A 220 -7.54 -7.36 -8.41
CA ASN A 220 -6.11 -7.69 -8.48
C ASN A 220 -5.93 -9.19 -8.80
N ARG A 221 -4.72 -9.57 -9.21
CA ARG A 221 -4.31 -10.97 -9.36
C ARG A 221 -4.59 -11.77 -8.09
N SER A 222 -5.18 -12.95 -8.24
CA SER A 222 -5.37 -13.92 -7.17
C SER A 222 -4.03 -14.55 -6.77
N GLN A 223 -4.01 -15.28 -5.64
CA GLN A 223 -2.80 -16.04 -5.25
C GLN A 223 -2.40 -17.04 -6.32
N LYS A 224 -3.38 -17.70 -6.96
CA LYS A 224 -3.14 -18.62 -8.07
C LYS A 224 -2.49 -17.91 -9.27
N ASP A 225 -3.00 -16.74 -9.66
CA ASP A 225 -2.41 -15.95 -10.74
C ASP A 225 -0.96 -15.55 -10.45
N ILE A 226 -0.66 -15.24 -9.19
CA ILE A 226 0.70 -14.90 -8.75
C ILE A 226 1.62 -16.13 -8.83
N ASP A 227 1.15 -17.28 -8.35
CA ASP A 227 1.91 -18.53 -8.37
C ASP A 227 2.18 -18.99 -9.82
N GLU A 228 1.22 -18.77 -10.71
CA GLU A 228 1.33 -19.00 -12.15
C GLU A 228 2.10 -17.91 -12.91
N LYS A 229 2.62 -16.89 -12.19
CA LYS A 229 3.38 -15.75 -12.73
C LYS A 229 2.63 -14.99 -13.83
N LYS A 230 1.32 -14.83 -13.68
CA LYS A 230 0.50 -13.99 -14.56
C LYS A 230 1.02 -12.56 -14.55
N ASP A 231 1.31 -12.04 -15.74
CA ASP A 231 1.81 -10.67 -15.92
C ASP A 231 0.77 -9.63 -15.48
N ILE A 232 1.24 -8.53 -14.87
CA ILE A 232 0.37 -7.45 -14.38
C ILE A 232 -0.40 -6.79 -15.52
N LYS A 233 0.21 -6.60 -16.70
CA LYS A 233 -0.48 -6.03 -17.86
C LYS A 233 -1.61 -6.92 -18.34
N LYS A 234 -1.41 -8.25 -18.28
CA LYS A 234 -2.47 -9.21 -18.60
C LYS A 234 -3.60 -9.14 -17.58
N ALA A 235 -3.28 -9.01 -16.29
CA ALA A 235 -4.29 -8.86 -15.25
C ALA A 235 -5.11 -7.57 -15.40
N LEU A 236 -4.47 -6.44 -15.74
CA LEU A 236 -5.17 -5.18 -16.02
C LEU A 236 -6.10 -5.29 -17.25
N ALA A 237 -5.71 -6.06 -18.26
CA ALA A 237 -6.56 -6.33 -19.42
C ALA A 237 -7.77 -7.19 -19.06
N ASP A 238 -7.63 -8.14 -18.14
CA ASP A 238 -8.73 -9.00 -17.67
C ASP A 238 -9.69 -8.26 -16.70
N GLU A 239 -9.26 -7.13 -16.13
CA GLU A 239 -10.08 -6.25 -15.27
C GLU A 239 -11.00 -5.31 -16.07
N SER A 240 -10.63 -5.02 -17.33
CA SER A 240 -11.28 -4.03 -18.22
C SER A 240 -12.49 -4.59 -18.95
#